data_AF-A0A847XPF8-F1
#
_entry.id   AF-A0A847XPF8-F1
#
_cell.length_a   1.000
_cell.length_b   1.000
_cell.length_c   1.000
_cell.angle_alpha   90.00
_cell.angle_beta   90.00
_cell.angle_gamma   90.00
#
_symmetry.space_group_name_H-M   'P 1'
#
loop_
_entity.id
_entity.type
_entity.pdbx_description
1 polymer ?
#
loop_
_entity_poly.entity_id
_entity_poly.type
_entity_poly.pdbx_seq_one_letter_code
_entity_poly.pdbx_strand_id
1 'polypeptide(L)'
;MKYLIVGLGNIGDEYSDTRHNIGFTVLDTFASEAGVSFDDKRYGYVSRTKYKGRTLVLLKPSTFMNLSGNAVRYWLNKEKVSVENLLVIVDDL
;
A
#
# COMPACT_ATOMS: atom_id res chain seq x y z
N MET A 1 12.83 -11.19 -6.64
CA MET A 1 12.54 -9.78 -6.99
C MET A 1 11.37 -9.29 -6.15
N LYS A 2 11.40 -8.03 -5.72
CA LYS A 2 10.36 -7.43 -4.87
C LYS A 2 9.69 -6.28 -5.62
N TYR A 3 8.39 -6.13 -5.42
CA TYR A 3 7.60 -5.00 -5.86
C TYR A 3 6.95 -4.35 -4.65
N LEU A 4 6.78 -3.03 -4.70
CA LEU A 4 6.03 -2.28 -3.71
C LEU A 4 4.73 -1.83 -4.38
N ILE A 5 3.59 -2.27 -3.84
CA ILE A 5 2.26 -1.89 -4.30
C ILE A 5 1.65 -1.01 -3.21
N VAL A 6 1.35 0.23 -3.56
CA VAL A 6 0.87 1.24 -2.61
C VAL A 6 -0.55 1.61 -2.97
N GLY A 7 -1.47 1.45 -2.02
CA GLY A 7 -2.82 1.98 -2.11
C GLY A 7 -2.86 3.29 -1.37
N LEU A 8 -3.21 4.38 -2.05
CA LEU A 8 -3.35 5.69 -1.42
C LEU A 8 -4.74 5.86 -0.78
N GLY A 9 -4.78 6.67 0.28
CA GLY A 9 -5.97 6.97 1.06
C GLY A 9 -5.63 7.75 2.34
N ASN A 10 -6.66 8.12 3.09
CA ASN A 10 -6.54 8.66 4.44
C ASN A 10 -6.93 7.61 5.49
N ILE A 11 -6.30 7.72 6.67
CA ILE A 11 -6.65 6.93 7.86
C ILE A 11 -7.76 7.63 8.65
N GLY A 12 -8.59 6.85 9.33
CA GLY A 12 -9.77 7.34 10.07
C GLY A 12 -11.06 6.81 9.47
N ASP A 13 -12.02 6.48 10.33
CA ASP A 13 -13.30 5.90 9.93
C ASP A 13 -14.12 6.86 9.07
N GLU A 14 -13.91 8.17 9.22
CA GLU A 14 -14.55 9.21 8.42
C GLU A 14 -14.14 9.18 6.93
N TYR A 15 -13.07 8.46 6.57
CA TYR A 15 -12.54 8.38 5.21
C TYR A 15 -12.82 7.05 4.49
N SER A 16 -13.30 6.01 5.20
CA SER A 16 -13.35 4.61 4.73
C SER A 16 -14.00 4.46 3.35
N ASP A 17 -15.11 5.16 3.12
CA ASP A 17 -15.95 5.02 1.92
C ASP A 17 -15.90 6.25 1.00
N THR A 18 -14.85 7.05 1.12
CA THR A 18 -14.62 8.17 0.21
C THR A 18 -13.95 7.70 -1.07
N ARG A 19 -14.23 8.38 -2.20
CA ARG A 19 -13.56 8.08 -3.49
C ARG A 19 -12.03 8.09 -3.37
N HIS A 20 -11.52 8.97 -2.53
CA HIS A 20 -10.10 9.15 -2.27
C HIS A 20 -9.41 7.96 -1.58
N ASN A 21 -10.19 7.04 -1.01
CA ASN A 21 -9.72 5.82 -0.34
C ASN A 21 -9.80 4.58 -1.23
N ILE A 22 -10.05 4.73 -2.53
CA ILE A 22 -10.13 3.58 -3.46
C ILE A 22 -8.84 2.76 -3.46
N GLY A 23 -7.67 3.38 -3.28
CA GLY A 23 -6.39 2.68 -3.20
C GLY A 23 -6.31 1.73 -2.01
N PHE A 24 -6.85 2.12 -0.85
CA PHE A 24 -6.96 1.22 0.31
C PHE A 24 -7.91 0.06 0.03
N THR A 25 -9.08 0.36 -0.55
CA THR A 25 -10.11 -0.65 -0.86
C THR A 25 -9.60 -1.72 -1.82
N VAL A 26 -8.85 -1.32 -2.86
CA VAL A 26 -8.23 -2.25 -3.81
C VAL A 26 -7.23 -3.17 -3.10
N LEU A 27 -6.38 -2.60 -2.23
CA LEU A 27 -5.41 -3.39 -1.48
C LEU A 27 -6.05 -4.33 -0.45
N ASP A 28 -7.13 -3.92 0.21
CA ASP A 28 -7.88 -4.76 1.13
C ASP A 28 -8.54 -5.95 0.42
N THR A 29 -9.12 -5.70 -0.76
CA THR A 29 -9.70 -6.74 -1.61
C THR A 29 -8.61 -7.72 -2.07
N PHE A 30 -7.50 -7.21 -2.58
CA PHE A 30 -6.38 -8.03 -3.04
C PHE A 30 -5.77 -8.88 -1.90
N ALA A 31 -5.59 -8.28 -0.72
CA ALA A 31 -5.05 -8.99 0.44
C ALA A 31 -5.98 -10.12 0.90
N SER A 32 -7.29 -9.86 0.92
CA SER A 32 -8.33 -10.86 1.23
C SER A 32 -8.28 -12.05 0.26
N GLU A 33 -8.27 -11.78 -1.05
CA GLU A 33 -8.17 -12.83 -2.08
C GLU A 33 -6.86 -13.61 -2.01
N ALA A 34 -5.77 -12.94 -1.63
CA ALA A 34 -4.46 -13.56 -1.43
C ALA A 34 -4.31 -14.30 -0.08
N GLY A 35 -5.32 -14.23 0.80
CA GLY A 35 -5.29 -14.86 2.12
C GLY A 35 -4.24 -14.27 3.07
N VAL A 36 -3.95 -12.97 2.94
CA VAL A 36 -2.97 -12.26 3.79
C VAL A 36 -3.63 -11.09 4.51
N SER A 37 -3.18 -10.81 5.73
CA SER A 37 -3.63 -9.67 6.53
C SER A 37 -2.60 -8.55 6.53
N PHE A 38 -3.05 -7.34 6.83
CA PHE A 38 -2.18 -6.20 7.09
C PHE A 38 -1.77 -6.13 8.55
N ASP A 39 -0.50 -5.81 8.80
CA ASP A 39 0.02 -5.44 10.11
C ASP A 39 0.26 -3.93 10.18
N ASP A 40 -0.04 -3.31 11.32
CA ASP A 40 0.44 -1.95 11.59
C ASP A 40 1.97 -1.94 11.75
N LYS A 41 2.62 -1.08 10.98
CA LYS A 41 4.07 -0.89 10.93
C LYS A 41 4.38 0.59 10.73
N ARG A 42 5.67 0.92 10.79
CA ARG A 42 6.14 2.29 10.56
C ARG A 42 5.61 2.85 9.23
N TYR A 43 4.90 3.98 9.35
CA TYR A 43 4.29 4.74 8.25
C TYR A 43 3.22 4.01 7.43
N GLY A 44 2.64 2.92 7.92
CA GLY A 44 1.48 2.34 7.27
C GLY A 44 1.20 0.90 7.65
N TYR A 45 0.03 0.46 7.20
CA TYR A 45 -0.36 -0.93 7.25
C TYR A 45 0.35 -1.68 6.12
N VAL A 46 1.02 -2.79 6.46
CA VAL A 46 1.84 -3.54 5.51
C VAL A 46 1.49 -5.02 5.51
N SER A 47 1.42 -5.57 4.31
CA SER A 47 1.30 -7.01 4.09
C SER A 47 2.32 -7.48 3.06
N ARG A 48 2.52 -8.80 2.98
CA ARG A 48 3.42 -9.43 2.00
C ARG A 48 2.79 -10.69 1.46
N THR A 49 2.84 -10.85 0.14
CA THR A 49 2.43 -12.09 -0.52
C THR A 49 3.40 -12.47 -1.63
N LYS A 50 3.32 -13.72 -2.11
CA LYS A 50 4.10 -14.21 -3.24
C LYS A 50 3.20 -14.40 -4.45
N TYR A 51 3.64 -13.91 -5.61
CA TYR A 51 2.96 -14.13 -6.88
C TYR A 51 3.98 -14.48 -7.96
N LYS A 52 3.84 -15.67 -8.58
CA LYS A 52 4.73 -16.16 -9.66
C LYS A 52 6.23 -15.99 -9.32
N GLY A 53 6.64 -16.39 -8.12
CA GLY A 53 8.04 -16.31 -7.66
C GLY A 53 8.53 -14.91 -7.26
N ARG A 54 7.68 -13.88 -7.31
CA ARG A 54 7.98 -12.50 -6.90
C ARG A 54 7.34 -12.23 -5.54
N THR A 55 7.97 -11.37 -4.74
CA THR A 55 7.39 -10.88 -3.48
C THR A 55 6.72 -9.56 -3.73
N LEU A 56 5.44 -9.45 -3.38
CA LEU A 56 4.68 -8.22 -3.42
C LEU A 56 4.59 -7.69 -1.98
N VAL A 57 5.09 -6.49 -1.77
CA VAL A 57 4.92 -5.76 -0.52
C VAL A 57 3.75 -4.81 -0.73
N LEU A 58 2.70 -4.96 0.06
CA LEU A 58 1.51 -4.12 0.01
C LEU A 58 1.63 -3.05 1.09
N LEU A 59 1.34 -1.80 0.75
CA LEU A 59 1.41 -0.67 1.67
C LEU A 59 0.16 0.20 1.58
N LYS A 60 -0.50 0.42 2.72
CA LYS A 60 -1.49 1.48 2.92
C LYS A 60 -0.88 2.54 3.84
N PRO A 61 -0.39 3.69 3.33
CA PRO A 61 0.26 4.71 4.14
C PRO A 61 -0.63 5.23 5.28
N SER A 62 -0.10 5.32 6.51
CA SER A 62 -0.82 5.90 7.66
C SER A 62 -0.41 7.35 7.96
N THR A 63 0.05 8.08 6.94
CA THR A 63 0.62 9.43 7.07
C THR A 63 -0.33 10.55 6.68
N PHE A 64 -1.60 10.25 6.39
CA PHE A 64 -2.49 11.06 5.54
C PHE A 64 -1.98 11.23 4.11
N MET A 65 -2.89 11.56 3.19
CA MET A 65 -2.65 11.55 1.76
C MET A 65 -1.47 12.45 1.36
N ASN A 66 -1.48 13.70 1.82
CA ASN A 66 -0.50 14.72 1.45
C ASN A 66 0.94 14.37 1.85
N LEU A 67 1.13 13.44 2.81
CA LEU A 67 2.44 12.99 3.27
C LEU A 67 2.77 11.55 2.86
N SER A 68 1.97 10.91 2.01
CA SER A 68 2.17 9.53 1.55
C SER A 68 3.56 9.27 0.98
N GLY A 69 4.18 10.27 0.35
CA GLY A 69 5.56 10.16 -0.14
C GLY A 69 6.59 9.78 0.93
N ASN A 70 6.36 10.15 2.20
CA ASN A 70 7.23 9.75 3.31
C ASN A 70 7.16 8.24 3.56
N ALA A 71 5.95 7.67 3.54
CA ALA A 71 5.73 6.24 3.68
C ALA A 71 6.33 5.47 2.50
N VAL A 72 6.05 5.90 1.27
CA VAL A 72 6.55 5.27 0.04
C VAL A 72 8.07 5.25 0.02
N ARG A 73 8.72 6.40 0.26
CA ARG A 73 10.18 6.50 0.30
C ARG A 73 10.79 5.58 1.36
N TYR A 74 10.20 5.54 2.56
CA TYR A 74 10.68 4.67 3.63
C TYR A 74 10.61 3.20 3.24
N TRP A 75 9.49 2.75 2.64
CA TRP A 75 9.29 1.34 2.29
C TRP A 75 10.08 0.90 1.05
N LEU A 76 10.29 1.78 0.06
CA LEU A 76 11.23 1.51 -1.03
C LEU A 76 12.63 1.21 -0.49
N ASN A 77 13.15 2.08 0.39
CA ASN A 77 14.48 1.92 0.98
C ASN A 77 14.58 0.69 1.89
N LYS A 78 13.58 0.47 2.75
CA LYS A 78 13.56 -0.65 3.70
C LYS A 78 13.51 -2.00 3.00
N GLU A 79 12.69 -2.12 1.96
CA GLU A 79 12.54 -3.38 1.23
C GLU A 79 13.59 -3.58 0.14
N LYS A 80 14.38 -2.52 -0.15
CA LYS A 80 15.33 -2.45 -1.26
C LYS A 80 14.62 -2.67 -2.60
N VAL A 81 13.47 -2.02 -2.76
CA VAL A 81 12.68 -2.00 -3.99
C VAL A 81 13.06 -0.76 -4.76
N SER A 82 13.42 -0.95 -6.03
CA SER A 82 13.71 0.13 -6.95
C SER A 82 12.43 0.77 -7.48
N VAL A 83 12.48 2.03 -7.90
CA VAL A 83 11.28 2.81 -8.23
C VAL A 83 10.53 2.25 -9.43
N GLU A 84 11.21 1.60 -10.35
CA GLU A 84 10.62 0.91 -11.51
C GLU A 84 9.78 -0.32 -11.11
N ASN A 85 9.90 -0.79 -9.87
CA ASN A 85 9.09 -1.87 -9.29
C ASN A 85 8.02 -1.35 -8.31
N LEU A 86 7.73 -0.04 -8.34
CA LEU A 86 6.65 0.61 -7.61
C LEU A 86 5.37 0.64 -8.46
N LEU A 87 4.25 0.25 -7.86
CA LEU A 87 2.91 0.52 -8.37
C LEU A 87 2.15 1.34 -7.34
N VAL A 88 1.56 2.45 -7.76
CA VAL A 88 0.71 3.30 -6.92
C VAL A 88 -0.72 3.24 -7.46
N ILE A 89 -1.67 2.96 -6.57
CA ILE A 89 -3.10 2.88 -6.84
C ILE A 89 -3.76 4.08 -6.16
N VAL A 90 -4.42 4.92 -6.94
CA VAL A 90 -5.03 6.17 -6.52
C VAL A 90 -6.31 6.41 -7.32
N ASP A 91 -7.20 7.24 -6.79
CA ASP A 91 -8.33 7.79 -7.52
C ASP A 91 -7.89 8.71 -8.67
N ASP A 92 -8.72 8.80 -9.69
CA ASP A 92 -8.55 9.68 -10.85
C ASP A 92 -9.88 10.42 -11.12
N LEU A 93 -9.80 11.61 -11.74
CA LEU A 93 -10.93 12.50 -12.02
C LEU A 93 -11.30 12.56 -13.50
#